data_AF-A0A957PZR8-F1
#
_entry.id   AF-A0A957PZR8-F1
#
_cell.length_a   1.000
_cell.length_b   1.000
_cell.length_c   1.000
_cell.angle_alpha   90.00
_cell.angle_beta   90.00
_cell.angle_gamma   90.00
#
_symmetry.space_group_name_H-M   'P 1'
#
loop_
_entity.id
_entity.type
_entity.pdbx_description
1 polymer ?
#
loop_
_entity_poly.entity_id
_entity_poly.type
_entity_poly.pdbx_seq_one_letter_code
_entity_poly.pdbx_strand_id
1 'polypeptide(L)'
;AVPGLGFHSVRDERWPVPNVTGLAGVYEGFCPPHFPDMRAAVDQYVERKFGPGGPFHPATPGPWRETAQIRSAITPHDDEFKACVALMAQFVYDRFGKFPATVPTIFAGPYLQAHHLDLGFYDTYFAPGAYLHSHAVHMMQWHKQT
;
A
#
# COMPACT_ATOMS: atom_id res chain seq x y z
N ALA A 1 -21.19 -19.88 8.67
CA ALA A 1 -19.95 -19.08 8.63
C ALA A 1 -20.23 -17.84 7.78
N VAL A 2 -19.86 -16.64 8.23
CA VAL A 2 -19.95 -15.45 7.37
C VAL A 2 -18.89 -15.62 6.27
N PRO A 3 -19.27 -15.71 4.98
CA PRO A 3 -18.27 -15.68 3.92
C PRO A 3 -17.58 -14.33 4.04
N GLY A 4 -16.28 -14.31 4.36
CA GLY A 4 -15.54 -13.06 4.47
C GLY A 4 -15.57 -12.25 3.17
N LEU A 5 -14.72 -11.23 3.04
CA LEU A 5 -14.65 -10.39 1.83
C LEU A 5 -14.07 -11.10 0.59
N GLY A 6 -14.13 -12.44 0.51
CA GLY A 6 -13.63 -13.23 -0.61
C GLY A 6 -12.11 -13.39 -0.67
N PHE A 7 -11.37 -12.91 0.34
CA PHE A 7 -9.92 -13.00 0.35
C PHE A 7 -9.44 -14.45 0.41
N HIS A 8 -8.41 -14.75 -0.38
CA HIS A 8 -7.62 -15.95 -0.27
C HIS A 8 -6.90 -15.97 1.08
N SER A 9 -7.00 -17.11 1.77
CA SER A 9 -6.30 -17.37 3.02
C SER A 9 -5.63 -18.73 3.00
N VAL A 10 -4.39 -18.77 3.46
CA VAL A 10 -3.62 -20.01 3.65
C VAL A 10 -3.74 -20.42 5.11
N ARG A 11 -3.72 -21.73 5.37
CA ARG A 11 -3.59 -22.30 6.72
C ARG A 11 -2.35 -23.17 6.75
N ASP A 12 -1.68 -23.18 7.89
CA ASP A 12 -0.48 -23.96 8.13
C ASP A 12 -0.32 -24.20 9.63
N GLU A 13 0.16 -25.37 10.02
CA GLU A 13 0.32 -25.77 11.43
C GLU A 13 1.32 -24.89 12.19
N ARG A 14 2.23 -24.21 11.47
CA ARG A 14 3.22 -23.30 12.06
C ARG A 14 2.60 -22.05 12.67
N TRP A 15 1.34 -21.72 12.38
CA TRP A 15 0.71 -20.47 12.83
C TRP A 15 -0.69 -20.67 13.42
N PRO A 16 -1.07 -19.88 14.45
CA PRO A 16 -2.34 -20.08 15.15
C PRO A 16 -3.57 -19.55 14.37
N VAL A 17 -3.36 -18.73 13.35
CA VAL A 17 -4.43 -18.08 12.57
C VAL A 17 -4.16 -18.19 11.07
N PRO A 18 -5.22 -18.29 10.23
CA PRO A 18 -5.06 -18.25 8.78
C PRO A 18 -4.33 -16.98 8.33
N ASN A 19 -3.44 -17.13 7.35
CA ASN A 19 -2.75 -16.01 6.73
C ASN A 19 -3.52 -15.53 5.50
N VAL A 20 -4.09 -14.33 5.58
CA VAL A 20 -4.76 -13.68 4.44
C VAL A 20 -3.70 -13.15 3.47
N THR A 21 -3.70 -13.64 2.22
CA THR A 21 -2.67 -13.27 1.24
C THR A 21 -3.17 -12.35 0.14
N GLY A 22 -4.48 -12.25 -0.10
CA GLY A 22 -5.01 -11.30 -1.09
C GLY A 22 -6.40 -11.58 -1.61
N LEU A 23 -6.90 -10.70 -2.46
CA LEU A 23 -8.11 -10.83 -3.23
C LEU A 23 -7.76 -10.64 -4.71
N ALA A 24 -7.99 -11.67 -5.52
CA ALA A 24 -7.55 -11.71 -6.92
C ALA A 24 -8.12 -10.53 -7.73
N GLY A 25 -7.25 -9.85 -8.48
CA GLY A 25 -7.62 -8.68 -9.29
C GLY A 25 -7.95 -7.41 -8.48
N VAL A 26 -7.89 -7.46 -7.15
CA VAL A 26 -8.17 -6.29 -6.29
C VAL A 26 -6.94 -5.91 -5.47
N TYR A 27 -6.42 -6.83 -4.67
CA TYR A 27 -5.28 -6.58 -3.80
C TYR A 27 -4.58 -7.89 -3.43
N GLU A 28 -3.44 -8.17 -4.06
CA GLU A 28 -2.66 -9.38 -3.86
C GLU A 28 -1.34 -9.05 -3.16
N GLY A 29 -1.00 -9.83 -2.15
CA GLY A 29 0.29 -9.72 -1.47
C GLY A 29 1.43 -10.12 -2.41
N PHE A 30 2.57 -9.42 -2.27
CA PHE A 30 3.81 -9.75 -2.97
C PHE A 30 4.51 -10.95 -2.31
N CYS A 31 3.88 -12.11 -2.40
CA CYS A 31 4.39 -13.39 -1.92
C CYS A 31 3.61 -14.55 -2.55
N PRO A 32 4.06 -15.80 -2.39
CA PRO A 32 3.23 -16.95 -2.72
C PRO A 32 1.87 -16.94 -1.99
N PRO A 33 0.80 -17.47 -2.63
CA PRO A 33 0.78 -18.14 -3.93
C PRO A 33 0.66 -17.21 -5.14
N HIS A 34 0.58 -15.89 -4.94
CA HIS A 34 0.36 -14.92 -6.03
C HIS A 34 1.59 -14.74 -6.92
N PHE A 35 2.76 -15.02 -6.36
CA PHE A 35 4.04 -15.10 -7.07
C PHE A 35 4.68 -16.46 -6.79
N PRO A 36 5.41 -17.04 -7.77
CA PRO A 36 6.00 -18.37 -7.61
C PRO A 36 7.07 -18.42 -6.50
N ASP A 37 7.81 -17.32 -6.30
CA ASP A 37 8.83 -17.16 -5.27
C ASP A 37 8.96 -15.68 -4.86
N MET A 38 9.82 -15.41 -3.88
CA MET A 38 10.02 -14.04 -3.41
C MET A 38 10.87 -13.20 -4.38
N ARG A 39 11.60 -13.81 -5.31
CA ARG A 39 12.31 -13.07 -6.36
C ARG A 39 11.34 -12.45 -7.35
N ALA A 40 10.39 -13.23 -7.86
CA ALA A 40 9.31 -12.76 -8.72
C ALA A 40 8.46 -11.69 -8.02
N ALA A 41 8.19 -11.87 -6.72
CA ALA A 41 7.50 -10.86 -5.93
C ALA A 41 8.29 -9.54 -5.83
N VAL A 42 9.61 -9.60 -5.59
CA VAL A 42 10.46 -8.40 -5.54
C VAL A 42 10.54 -7.71 -6.91
N ASP A 43 10.73 -8.46 -7.99
CA ASP A 43 10.77 -7.90 -9.34
C ASP A 43 9.44 -7.20 -9.68
N GLN A 44 8.30 -7.82 -9.37
CA GLN A 44 6.99 -7.18 -9.59
C GLN A 44 6.78 -5.95 -8.69
N TYR A 45 7.29 -5.97 -7.44
CA TYR A 45 7.21 -4.82 -6.55
C TYR A 45 8.01 -3.63 -7.11
N VAL A 46 9.20 -3.89 -7.65
CA VAL A 46 10.04 -2.88 -8.30
C VAL A 46 9.34 -2.33 -9.54
N GLU A 47 8.77 -3.20 -10.38
CA GLU A 47 7.98 -2.77 -11.56
C GLU A 47 6.80 -1.90 -11.15
N ARG A 48 6.03 -2.29 -10.12
CA ARG A 48 4.93 -1.46 -9.60
C ARG A 48 5.42 -0.10 -9.10
N LYS A 49 6.63 -0.04 -8.57
CA LYS A 49 7.22 1.17 -7.99
C LYS A 49 7.73 2.14 -9.07
N PHE A 50 8.43 1.63 -10.08
CA PHE A 50 9.17 2.43 -11.05
C PHE A 50 8.68 2.34 -12.49
N GLY A 51 7.91 1.31 -12.84
CA GLY A 51 7.32 1.11 -14.17
C GLY A 51 6.19 2.09 -14.48
N PRO A 52 5.63 2.06 -15.70
CA PRO A 52 4.58 2.99 -16.13
C PRO A 52 3.39 3.04 -15.17
N GLY A 53 3.02 4.24 -14.73
CA GLY A 53 1.96 4.46 -13.74
C GLY A 53 2.39 4.26 -12.29
N GLY A 54 3.62 3.79 -12.04
CA GLY A 54 4.21 3.66 -10.72
C GLY A 54 4.50 5.01 -10.06
N PRO A 55 4.54 5.09 -8.72
CA PRO A 55 4.73 6.33 -7.99
C PRO A 55 6.08 7.01 -8.21
N PHE A 56 7.09 6.32 -8.72
CA PHE A 56 8.40 6.92 -9.02
C PHE A 56 8.67 7.03 -10.52
N HIS A 57 7.69 6.70 -11.36
CA HIS A 57 7.81 6.90 -12.80
C HIS A 57 7.58 8.38 -13.16
N PRO A 58 8.44 9.02 -13.97
CA PRO A 58 8.38 10.46 -14.24
C PRO A 58 7.11 10.89 -14.97
N ALA A 59 6.52 9.99 -15.79
CA ALA A 59 5.27 10.27 -16.50
C ALA A 59 4.00 10.07 -15.63
N THR A 60 4.12 9.56 -14.40
CA THR A 60 2.95 9.38 -13.53
C THR A 60 2.50 10.74 -13.00
N PRO A 61 1.25 11.18 -13.25
CA PRO A 61 0.77 12.47 -12.77
C PRO A 61 0.77 12.53 -11.24
N GLY A 62 0.83 13.73 -10.68
CA GLY A 62 0.94 13.93 -9.24
C GLY A 62 0.63 15.36 -8.81
N PRO A 63 0.47 15.58 -7.49
CA PRO A 63 0.10 16.89 -6.95
C PRO A 63 1.30 17.86 -6.88
N TRP A 64 2.52 17.39 -7.13
CA TRP A 64 3.72 18.21 -7.06
C TRP A 64 3.82 19.14 -8.28
N ARG A 65 4.24 20.39 -8.06
CA ARG A 65 4.54 21.34 -9.15
C ARG A 65 5.57 20.79 -10.13
N GLU A 66 6.59 20.13 -9.61
CA GLU A 66 7.67 19.49 -10.38
C GLU A 66 7.54 17.96 -10.32
N THR A 67 6.36 17.43 -10.63
CA THR A 67 6.03 16.00 -10.48
C THR A 67 7.06 15.07 -11.12
N ALA A 68 7.46 15.32 -12.37
CA ALA A 68 8.41 14.45 -13.06
C ALA A 68 9.76 14.37 -12.31
N GLN A 69 10.29 15.52 -11.92
CA GLN A 69 11.57 15.63 -11.19
C GLN A 69 11.51 14.94 -9.82
N ILE A 70 10.45 15.21 -9.04
CA ILE A 70 10.31 14.62 -7.71
C ILE A 70 10.17 13.10 -7.79
N ARG A 71 9.38 12.59 -8.74
CA ARG A 71 9.20 11.15 -8.91
C ARG A 71 10.48 10.47 -9.40
N SER A 72 11.23 11.09 -10.31
CA SER A 72 12.50 10.57 -10.83
C SER A 72 13.69 10.71 -9.87
N ALA A 73 13.55 11.42 -8.75
CA ALA A 73 14.63 11.64 -7.80
C ALA A 73 15.08 10.35 -7.09
N ILE A 74 14.23 9.30 -7.09
CA ILE A 74 14.58 8.00 -6.52
C ILE A 74 15.22 7.12 -7.58
N THR A 75 16.44 6.67 -7.29
CA THR A 75 17.17 5.72 -8.13
C THR A 75 16.44 4.36 -8.16
N PRO A 76 16.15 3.81 -9.36
CA PRO A 76 15.64 2.46 -9.50
C PRO A 76 16.57 1.42 -8.85
N HIS A 77 15.98 0.34 -8.36
CA HIS A 77 16.73 -0.73 -7.72
C HIS A 77 17.42 -1.60 -8.77
N ASP A 78 18.75 -1.70 -8.71
CA ASP A 78 19.53 -2.57 -9.59
C ASP A 78 19.35 -4.05 -9.24
N ASP A 79 19.91 -4.92 -10.09
CA ASP A 79 19.76 -6.37 -9.93
C ASP A 79 20.44 -6.91 -8.67
N GLU A 80 21.54 -6.31 -8.22
CA GLU A 80 22.22 -6.71 -6.99
C GLU A 80 21.36 -6.40 -5.76
N PHE A 81 20.80 -5.19 -5.68
CA PHE A 81 19.88 -4.79 -4.63
C PHE A 81 18.65 -5.70 -4.59
N LYS A 82 18.03 -5.94 -5.76
CA LYS A 82 16.88 -6.85 -5.86
C LYS A 82 17.24 -8.27 -5.44
N ALA A 83 18.41 -8.78 -5.82
CA ALA A 83 18.88 -10.10 -5.41
C ALA A 83 19.07 -10.20 -3.89
N CYS A 84 19.64 -9.18 -3.26
CA CYS A 84 19.80 -9.12 -1.81
C CYS A 84 18.45 -9.14 -1.09
N VAL A 85 17.50 -8.30 -1.52
CA VAL A 85 16.15 -8.27 -0.94
C VAL A 85 15.41 -9.59 -1.16
N ALA A 86 15.48 -10.16 -2.37
CA ALA A 86 14.87 -11.44 -2.69
C ALA A 86 15.43 -12.57 -1.84
N LEU A 87 16.75 -12.61 -1.60
CA LEU A 87 17.39 -13.60 -0.74
C LEU A 87 16.86 -13.52 0.70
N MET A 88 16.81 -12.33 1.28
CA MET A 88 16.26 -12.14 2.64
C MET A 88 14.79 -12.52 2.71
N ALA A 89 14.00 -12.09 1.72
CA ALA A 89 12.58 -12.37 1.65
C ALA A 89 12.28 -13.86 1.46
N GLN A 90 13.05 -14.54 0.61
CA GLN A 90 12.95 -15.98 0.38
C GLN A 90 13.29 -16.75 1.66
N PHE A 91 14.39 -16.39 2.34
CA PHE A 91 14.73 -16.99 3.63
C PHE A 91 13.59 -16.85 4.65
N VAL A 92 12.98 -15.66 4.75
CA VAL A 92 11.82 -15.43 5.60
C VAL A 92 10.65 -16.35 5.20
N TYR A 93 10.33 -16.43 3.92
CA TYR A 93 9.24 -17.27 3.44
C TYR A 93 9.51 -18.76 3.72
N ASP A 94 10.70 -19.27 3.39
CA ASP A 94 11.08 -20.67 3.58
C ASP A 94 11.05 -21.05 5.07
N ARG A 95 11.58 -20.17 5.93
CA ARG A 95 11.67 -20.43 7.37
C ARG A 95 10.30 -20.43 8.05
N PHE A 96 9.42 -19.50 7.69
CA PHE A 96 8.18 -19.25 8.43
C PHE A 96 6.91 -19.69 7.69
N GLY A 97 7.01 -20.03 6.40
CA GLY A 97 5.88 -20.41 5.55
C GLY A 97 5.04 -19.26 5.04
N LYS A 98 5.39 -18.03 5.42
CA LYS A 98 4.70 -16.81 5.03
C LYS A 98 5.63 -15.62 5.13
N PHE A 99 5.37 -14.61 4.33
CA PHE A 99 6.07 -13.34 4.39
C PHE A 99 5.15 -12.26 5.00
N PRO A 100 5.63 -11.44 5.95
CA PRO A 100 7.00 -11.33 6.45
C PRO A 100 7.19 -12.01 7.83
N ALA A 101 7.06 -13.34 7.89
CA ALA A 101 7.16 -14.16 9.10
C ALA A 101 6.03 -14.02 10.12
N THR A 102 6.16 -13.15 11.11
CA THR A 102 5.35 -13.22 12.34
C THR A 102 4.11 -12.33 12.31
N VAL A 103 4.03 -11.42 11.34
CA VAL A 103 2.87 -10.54 11.12
C VAL A 103 2.04 -11.03 9.92
N PRO A 104 0.75 -10.64 9.83
CA PRO A 104 -0.08 -10.96 8.68
C PRO A 104 0.52 -10.42 7.36
N THR A 105 0.42 -11.19 6.29
CA THR A 105 0.82 -10.73 4.93
C THR A 105 0.05 -9.48 4.52
N ILE A 106 -1.24 -9.44 4.84
CA ILE A 106 -2.08 -8.25 4.66
C ILE A 106 -2.49 -7.72 6.02
N PHE A 107 -2.14 -6.47 6.27
CA PHE A 107 -2.51 -5.75 7.47
C PHE A 107 -3.58 -4.71 7.13
N ALA A 108 -4.74 -4.79 7.79
CA ALA A 108 -5.80 -3.80 7.71
C ALA A 108 -6.12 -3.32 9.12
N GLY A 109 -5.57 -2.17 9.50
CA GLY A 109 -5.85 -1.53 10.78
C GLY A 109 -6.91 -0.44 10.60
N PRO A 110 -7.95 -0.36 11.46
CA PRO A 110 -8.79 0.83 11.49
C PRO A 110 -7.94 2.02 11.95
N TYR A 111 -7.94 3.10 11.16
CA TYR A 111 -7.34 4.37 11.54
C TYR A 111 -8.43 5.44 11.55
N LEU A 112 -8.57 6.13 12.68
CA LEU A 112 -9.50 7.24 12.84
C LEU A 112 -8.70 8.49 13.22
N GLN A 113 -8.80 9.53 12.41
CA GLN A 113 -8.28 10.85 12.71
C GLN A 113 -9.45 11.82 12.83
N ALA A 114 -9.60 12.46 13.99
CA ALA A 114 -10.58 13.51 14.23
C ALA A 114 -9.83 14.82 14.49
N HIS A 115 -9.98 15.80 13.60
CA HIS A 115 -9.41 17.14 13.76
C HIS A 115 -10.23 18.17 12.98
N HIS A 116 -10.06 19.45 13.32
CA HIS A 116 -10.56 20.55 12.50
C HIS A 116 -9.54 20.87 11.43
N LEU A 117 -9.89 20.58 10.18
CA LEU A 117 -9.05 20.87 9.02
C LEU A 117 -9.02 22.38 8.76
N ASP A 118 -7.84 22.94 8.54
CA ASP A 118 -7.69 24.33 8.08
C ASP A 118 -8.04 24.41 6.60
N LEU A 119 -9.31 24.68 6.30
CA LEU A 119 -9.79 24.73 4.92
C LEU A 119 -9.08 25.82 4.09
N GLY A 120 -8.74 26.96 4.71
CA GLY A 120 -8.11 28.08 4.01
C GLY A 120 -6.73 27.74 3.45
N PHE A 121 -5.95 26.93 4.16
CA PHE A 121 -4.69 26.40 3.66
C PHE A 121 -4.89 25.55 2.40
N TYR A 122 -5.85 24.62 2.43
CA TYR A 122 -6.10 23.74 1.29
C TYR A 122 -6.68 24.49 0.09
N ASP A 123 -7.61 25.42 0.31
CA ASP A 123 -8.18 26.28 -0.73
C ASP A 123 -7.11 27.13 -1.44
N THR A 124 -6.08 27.54 -0.69
CA THR A 124 -4.99 28.37 -1.22
C THR A 124 -3.97 27.56 -2.02
N TYR A 125 -3.61 26.36 -1.54
CA TYR A 125 -2.44 25.64 -2.04
C TYR A 125 -2.73 24.34 -2.79
N PHE A 126 -3.95 23.81 -2.73
CA PHE A 126 -4.31 22.52 -3.31
C PHE A 126 -5.39 22.64 -4.39
N ALA A 127 -5.48 21.63 -5.25
CA ALA A 127 -6.53 21.53 -6.25
C ALA A 127 -7.88 21.13 -5.61
N PRO A 128 -9.02 21.45 -6.24
CA PRO A 128 -10.32 20.97 -5.81
C PRO A 128 -10.33 19.46 -5.58
N GLY A 129 -10.90 19.03 -4.45
CA GLY A 129 -10.94 17.61 -4.03
C GLY A 129 -9.86 17.21 -3.01
N ALA A 130 -9.02 18.14 -2.56
CA ALA A 130 -8.02 17.89 -1.53
C ALA A 130 -8.61 17.53 -0.14
N TYR A 131 -9.89 17.85 0.08
CA TYR A 131 -10.67 17.40 1.22
C TYR A 131 -12.11 17.09 0.80
N LEU A 132 -12.77 16.21 1.57
CA LEU A 132 -14.16 15.83 1.31
C LEU A 132 -15.15 16.96 1.67
N HIS A 133 -16.30 16.99 1.00
CA HIS A 133 -17.39 17.93 1.30
C HIS A 133 -17.76 17.96 2.79
N SER A 134 -17.71 16.81 3.48
CA SER A 134 -17.98 16.72 4.92
C SER A 134 -17.05 17.60 5.77
N HIS A 135 -15.80 17.81 5.36
CA HIS A 135 -14.89 18.76 6.02
C HIS A 135 -15.35 20.20 5.78
N ALA A 136 -15.76 20.53 4.55
CA ALA A 136 -16.18 21.88 4.15
C ALA A 136 -17.38 22.40 4.98
N VAL A 137 -18.31 21.50 5.30
CA VAL A 137 -19.54 21.83 6.03
C VAL A 137 -19.46 21.51 7.53
N HIS A 138 -18.30 21.05 8.03
CA HIS A 138 -18.16 20.55 9.39
C HIS A 138 -18.61 21.57 10.44
N MET A 139 -18.11 22.80 10.38
CA MET A 139 -18.46 23.86 11.33
C MET A 139 -19.95 24.19 11.31
N MET A 140 -20.57 24.19 10.13
CA MET A 140 -22.00 24.41 9.98
C MET A 140 -22.82 23.24 10.53
N GLN A 141 -22.39 22.00 10.34
CA GLN A 141 -23.18 20.83 10.73
C GLN A 141 -23.05 20.49 12.22
N TRP A 142 -21.84 20.63 12.77
CA TRP A 142 -21.51 20.10 14.10
C TRP A 142 -21.31 21.17 15.17
N HIS A 143 -21.13 22.43 14.79
CA HIS A 143 -20.77 23.52 15.73
C HIS A 143 -21.74 24.70 15.68
N LYS A 144 -22.95 24.53 15.11
CA LYS A 144 -24.01 25.53 15.28
C LYS A 144 -24.33 25.66 16.77
N GLN A 145 -24.16 26.86 17.31
CA GLN A 145 -24.72 27.21 18.62
C GLN A 145 -26.25 27.09 18.50
N THR A 146 -26.84 26.24 19.33
CA THR A 146 -28.28 26.27 19.62
C THR A 146 -28.67 27.58 20.30
#